data_AF-A0A931RKQ4-F1
#
_entry.id   AF-A0A931RKQ4-F1
#
_cell.length_a   1.000
_cell.length_b   1.000
_cell.length_c   1.000
_cell.angle_alpha   90.00
_cell.angle_beta   90.00
_cell.angle_gamma   90.00
#
_symmetry.space_group_name_H-M   'P 1'
#
loop_
_entity.id
_entity.type
_entity.pdbx_description
1 polymer ?
#
loop_
_entity_poly.entity_id
_entity_poly.type
_entity_poly.pdbx_seq_one_letter_code
_entity_poly.pdbx_strand_id
1 'polypeptide(L)'
;MQKKQSGVIYVDRSGFSLYEKTLPKIIAFPFQPNTVASLDILDRELLGNQIKQFITLNKVKPTTLIMILSTSVLFEKILPEIDEQQKLDEVKKFLENMPFENVSTITYKLEKGYRIIAMNRDFHDVIKQAFELEGFTIGAVVPVFSLGKGIDMSRGINEEIGKLVLKKFDSVRPENYVLHRSEGEVVEENNVIVNFGKKNKRLSVLLIIFILLIIVLIVAIIMSFQTPENKKGSAVTAPTTIPAPTATPTIAIEESSGSPSASIKAGVTIQIFYRPGNLESATNLRNKLNSLGFNNIEIGSPQSTAASNTLVIFSTNVPQEVRDEVTTELESLYKNIVSRQNDNTLFDITITLAQ
;
A
#
# COMPACT_ATOMS: atom_id res chain seq x y z
N MET A 1 7.88 43.42 -2.43
CA MET A 1 8.03 42.00 -2.87
C MET A 1 7.00 41.18 -2.11
N GLN A 2 5.99 40.62 -2.79
CA GLN A 2 5.04 39.70 -2.14
C GLN A 2 5.79 38.44 -1.72
N LYS A 3 5.61 38.04 -0.46
CA LYS A 3 6.18 36.81 0.09
C LYS A 3 5.56 35.65 -0.70
N LYS A 4 6.35 34.98 -1.54
CA LYS A 4 5.90 33.82 -2.33
C LYS A 4 5.32 32.80 -1.34
N GLN A 5 4.05 32.44 -1.51
CA GLN A 5 3.48 31.38 -0.69
C GLN A 5 4.21 30.09 -1.05
N SER A 6 4.59 29.34 -0.02
CA SER A 6 5.33 28.09 -0.14
C SER A 6 4.77 27.08 0.86
N GLY A 7 4.68 25.83 0.43
CA GLY A 7 4.26 24.69 1.25
C GLY A 7 5.27 23.55 1.20
N VAL A 8 5.07 22.57 2.06
CA VAL A 8 5.90 21.37 2.17
C VAL A 8 5.00 20.15 2.07
N ILE A 9 5.28 19.26 1.12
CA ILE A 9 4.67 17.95 1.03
C ILE A 9 5.68 16.91 1.52
N TYR A 10 5.35 16.23 2.61
CA TYR A 10 6.15 15.13 3.16
C TYR A 10 5.54 13.80 2.71
N VAL A 11 6.30 12.99 1.98
CA VAL A 11 5.83 11.73 1.38
C VAL A 11 6.47 10.54 2.09
N ASP A 12 5.64 9.60 2.52
CA ASP A 12 6.05 8.33 3.10
C ASP A 12 5.37 7.14 2.41
N ARG A 13 5.65 5.92 2.89
CA ARG A 13 5.10 4.70 2.30
C ARG A 13 3.58 4.61 2.42
N SER A 14 2.99 5.26 3.42
CA SER A 14 1.55 5.19 3.72
C SER A 14 0.74 6.31 3.08
N GLY A 15 1.39 7.40 2.65
CA GLY A 15 0.70 8.56 2.13
C GLY A 15 1.61 9.77 1.99
N PHE A 16 0.98 10.94 2.01
CA PHE A 16 1.70 12.20 2.19
C PHE A 16 0.98 13.14 3.15
N SER A 17 1.73 14.06 3.73
CA SER A 17 1.21 15.15 4.57
C SER A 17 1.58 16.49 3.95
N LEU A 18 0.63 17.42 3.89
CA LEU A 18 0.81 18.75 3.37
C LEU A 18 0.78 19.78 4.50
N TYR A 19 1.87 20.52 4.61
CA TYR A 19 1.99 21.73 5.41
C TYR A 19 1.97 22.96 4.52
N GLU A 20 1.05 23.89 4.80
CA GLU A 20 1.02 25.20 4.18
C GLU A 20 0.67 26.25 5.23
N LYS A 21 1.30 27.43 5.17
CA LYS A 21 1.06 28.52 6.15
C LYS A 21 -0.38 29.03 6.17
N THR A 22 -1.12 28.83 5.08
CA THR A 22 -2.52 29.29 4.93
C THR A 22 -3.51 28.29 5.51
N LEU A 23 -3.09 27.05 5.75
CA LEU A 23 -3.94 25.99 6.29
C LEU A 23 -3.91 26.02 7.83
N PRO A 24 -5.05 25.79 8.50
CA PRO A 24 -5.14 25.83 9.97
C PRO A 24 -4.44 24.64 10.63
N LYS A 25 -4.20 23.56 9.88
CA LYS A 25 -3.54 22.34 10.34
C LYS A 25 -2.87 21.64 9.17
N ILE A 26 -1.97 20.73 9.49
CA ILE A 26 -1.41 19.79 8.51
C ILE A 26 -2.51 18.82 8.12
N ILE A 27 -2.63 18.59 6.82
CA ILE A 27 -3.61 17.68 6.23
C ILE A 27 -2.88 16.48 5.63
N ALA A 28 -3.40 15.28 5.87
CA ALA A 28 -2.79 14.03 5.43
C ALA A 28 -3.65 13.37 4.35
N PHE A 29 -2.98 12.74 3.40
CA PHE A 29 -3.55 11.95 2.32
C PHE A 29 -3.02 10.52 2.46
N PRO A 30 -3.84 9.56 2.92
CA PRO A 30 -3.44 8.16 2.95
C PRO A 30 -3.52 7.56 1.54
N PHE A 31 -2.51 6.80 1.15
CA PHE A 31 -2.57 5.98 -0.05
C PHE A 31 -3.54 4.82 0.13
N GLN A 32 -4.34 4.57 -0.90
CA GLN A 32 -5.24 3.43 -0.91
C GLN A 32 -4.53 2.21 -1.52
N PRO A 33 -4.71 0.99 -0.98
CA PRO A 33 -4.02 -0.20 -1.47
C PRO A 33 -4.30 -0.57 -2.94
N ASN A 34 -5.39 -0.04 -3.51
CA ASN A 34 -5.76 -0.22 -4.91
C ASN A 34 -5.13 0.84 -5.84
N THR A 35 -4.59 1.94 -5.32
CA THR A 35 -3.91 2.98 -6.11
C THR A 35 -2.40 2.92 -5.96
N VAL A 36 -1.92 2.68 -4.74
CA VAL A 36 -0.49 2.55 -4.44
C VAL A 36 -0.28 1.35 -3.52
N ALA A 37 0.64 0.47 -3.90
CA ALA A 37 1.04 -0.65 -3.05
C ALA A 37 2.55 -0.84 -3.14
N SER A 38 3.21 -0.96 -1.99
CA SER A 38 4.66 -1.21 -1.92
C SER A 38 5.51 -0.24 -2.75
N LEU A 39 5.12 1.03 -2.78
CA LEU A 39 5.73 2.11 -3.58
C LEU A 39 5.53 2.00 -5.10
N ASP A 40 4.71 1.07 -5.57
CA ASP A 40 4.27 0.99 -6.96
C ASP A 40 2.93 1.69 -7.15
N ILE A 41 2.78 2.38 -8.29
CA ILE A 41 1.54 3.01 -8.71
C ILE A 41 0.72 1.97 -9.49
N LEU A 42 -0.35 1.47 -8.87
CA LEU A 42 -1.24 0.49 -9.49
C LEU A 42 -2.24 1.16 -10.44
N ASP A 43 -2.72 2.35 -10.06
CA ASP A 43 -3.67 3.13 -10.87
C ASP A 43 -3.31 4.62 -10.79
N ARG A 44 -2.65 5.11 -11.86
CA ARG A 44 -2.18 6.49 -11.97
C ARG A 44 -3.33 7.48 -12.08
N GLU A 45 -4.38 7.13 -12.83
CA GLU A 45 -5.51 8.02 -13.07
C GLU A 45 -6.35 8.17 -11.79
N LEU A 46 -6.63 7.05 -11.12
CA LEU A 46 -7.36 7.07 -9.86
C LEU A 46 -6.58 7.83 -8.78
N LEU A 47 -5.27 7.63 -8.66
CA LEU A 47 -4.44 8.40 -7.73
C LEU A 47 -4.48 9.91 -8.03
N GLY A 48 -4.34 10.29 -9.30
CA GLY A 48 -4.42 11.70 -9.71
C GLY A 48 -5.78 12.33 -9.34
N ASN A 49 -6.88 11.62 -9.60
CA ASN A 49 -8.22 12.05 -9.24
C ASN A 49 -8.42 12.16 -7.73
N GLN A 50 -7.87 11.24 -6.94
CA GLN A 50 -7.91 11.31 -5.48
C GLN A 50 -7.13 12.52 -4.93
N ILE A 51 -5.94 12.80 -5.49
CA ILE A 51 -5.14 13.98 -5.11
C ILE A 51 -5.89 15.28 -5.46
N LYS A 52 -6.50 15.35 -6.64
CA LYS A 52 -7.38 16.47 -7.03
C LYS A 52 -8.54 16.69 -6.06
N GLN A 53 -9.23 15.62 -5.69
CA GLN A 53 -10.32 15.68 -4.72
C GLN A 53 -9.81 16.15 -3.35
N PHE A 54 -8.66 15.66 -2.90
CA PHE A 54 -8.01 16.10 -1.67
C PHE A 54 -7.70 17.60 -1.67
N ILE A 55 -7.12 18.11 -2.76
CA ILE A 55 -6.83 19.55 -2.94
C ILE A 55 -8.13 20.36 -2.87
N THR A 56 -9.16 19.93 -3.61
CA THR A 56 -10.45 20.62 -3.69
C THR A 56 -11.17 20.65 -2.34
N LEU A 57 -11.26 19.49 -1.67
CA LEU A 57 -11.95 19.32 -0.39
C LEU A 57 -11.32 20.19 0.70
N ASN A 58 -9.99 20.24 0.74
CA ASN A 58 -9.25 21.03 1.72
C ASN A 58 -9.04 22.49 1.29
N LYS A 59 -9.56 22.89 0.12
CA LYS A 59 -9.45 24.24 -0.45
C LYS A 59 -8.00 24.74 -0.48
N VAL A 60 -7.07 23.84 -0.77
CA VAL A 60 -5.64 24.15 -0.88
C VAL A 60 -5.45 25.01 -2.11
N LYS A 61 -4.80 26.16 -1.95
CA LYS A 61 -4.58 27.08 -3.07
C LYS A 61 -3.30 26.70 -3.82
N PRO A 62 -3.29 26.79 -5.15
CA PRO A 62 -2.08 26.57 -5.93
C PRO A 62 -0.91 27.44 -5.44
N THR A 63 0.21 26.81 -5.15
CA THR A 63 1.38 27.43 -4.54
C THR A 63 2.66 26.69 -4.93
N THR A 64 3.84 27.21 -4.54
CA THR A 64 5.09 26.47 -4.71
C THR A 64 5.27 25.47 -3.58
N LEU A 65 5.50 24.20 -3.88
CA LEU A 65 5.70 23.15 -2.90
C LEU A 65 7.12 22.60 -2.96
N ILE A 66 7.65 22.23 -1.79
CA ILE A 66 8.85 21.42 -1.66
C ILE A 66 8.41 20.02 -1.27
N MET A 67 8.78 19.03 -2.09
CA MET A 67 8.51 17.63 -1.83
C MET A 67 9.67 17.00 -1.07
N ILE A 68 9.37 16.42 0.09
CA ILE A 68 10.33 15.78 0.97
C ILE A 68 9.99 14.30 1.04
N LEU A 69 10.96 13.47 0.66
CA LEU A 69 10.84 12.02 0.65
C LEU A 69 11.38 11.46 1.98
N SER A 70 10.54 10.74 2.71
CA SER A 70 10.91 10.05 3.95
C SER A 70 11.92 8.92 3.71
N THR A 71 12.60 8.46 4.76
CA THR A 71 13.44 7.25 4.68
C THR A 71 12.68 6.00 4.26
N SER A 72 11.36 5.94 4.50
CA SER A 72 10.53 4.77 4.15
C SER A 72 10.31 4.57 2.65
N VAL A 73 10.63 5.58 1.83
CA VAL A 73 10.50 5.55 0.36
C VAL A 73 11.86 5.62 -0.36
N LEU A 74 12.95 5.53 0.41
CA LEU A 74 14.32 5.66 -0.07
C LEU A 74 15.08 4.36 0.16
N PHE A 75 15.96 4.04 -0.77
CA PHE A 75 16.84 2.88 -0.69
C PHE A 75 18.27 3.38 -0.63
N GLU A 76 19.05 2.85 0.30
CA GLU A 76 20.38 3.34 0.58
C GLU A 76 21.43 2.24 0.44
N LYS A 77 22.58 2.60 -0.15
CA LYS A 77 23.80 1.79 -0.12
C LYS A 77 24.99 2.66 0.23
N ILE A 78 25.75 2.24 1.24
CA ILE A 78 27.03 2.87 1.61
C ILE A 78 28.14 2.08 0.92
N LEU A 79 29.02 2.78 0.22
CA LEU A 79 30.23 2.23 -0.39
C LEU A 79 31.46 2.77 0.34
N PRO A 80 32.51 1.96 0.50
CA PRO A 80 33.81 2.47 0.91
C PRO A 80 34.42 3.38 -0.15
N GLU A 81 35.52 4.04 0.17
CA GLU A 81 36.28 4.81 -0.81
C GLU A 81 36.94 3.84 -1.80
N ILE A 82 36.48 3.92 -3.05
CA ILE A 82 36.87 3.06 -4.18
C ILE A 82 37.09 3.94 -5.41
N ASP A 83 37.78 3.41 -6.41
CA ASP A 83 37.98 4.13 -7.66
C ASP A 83 36.67 4.36 -8.42
N GLU A 84 36.68 5.31 -9.35
CA GLU A 84 35.48 5.75 -10.06
C GLU A 84 34.84 4.64 -10.90
N GLN A 85 35.64 3.74 -11.48
CA GLN A 85 35.12 2.63 -12.27
C GLN A 85 34.42 1.61 -11.39
N GLN A 86 35.03 1.25 -10.26
CA GLN A 86 34.40 0.38 -9.25
C GLN A 86 33.14 1.02 -8.65
N LYS A 87 33.14 2.35 -8.42
CA LYS A 87 31.96 3.11 -8.00
C LYS A 87 30.82 2.93 -9.01
N LEU A 88 31.08 3.14 -10.30
CA LEU A 88 30.08 3.00 -11.35
C LEU A 88 29.51 1.57 -11.42
N ASP A 89 30.37 0.55 -11.31
CA ASP A 89 29.94 -0.85 -11.29
C ASP A 89 29.07 -1.18 -10.05
N GLU A 90 29.46 -0.70 -8.88
CA GLU A 90 28.71 -0.92 -7.64
C GLU A 90 27.37 -0.17 -7.60
N VAL A 91 27.30 1.02 -8.20
CA VAL A 91 26.04 1.75 -8.44
C VAL A 91 25.16 0.94 -9.40
N LYS A 92 25.70 0.49 -10.53
CA LYS A 92 24.93 -0.29 -11.52
C LYS A 92 24.36 -1.56 -10.91
N LYS A 93 25.15 -2.35 -10.17
CA LYS A 93 24.67 -3.54 -9.45
C LYS A 93 23.59 -3.19 -8.43
N PHE A 94 23.72 -2.07 -7.73
CA PHE A 94 22.69 -1.63 -6.79
C PHE A 94 21.38 -1.34 -7.51
N LEU A 95 21.42 -0.61 -8.62
CA LEU A 95 20.24 -0.27 -9.41
C LEU A 95 19.60 -1.49 -10.09
N GLU A 96 20.40 -2.46 -10.55
CA GLU A 96 19.90 -3.71 -11.15
C GLU A 96 19.09 -4.58 -10.18
N ASN A 97 19.35 -4.44 -8.87
CA ASN A 97 18.65 -5.16 -7.82
C ASN A 97 17.41 -4.42 -7.30
N MET A 98 17.14 -3.21 -7.79
CA MET A 98 15.97 -2.45 -7.37
C MET A 98 14.68 -3.11 -7.90
N PRO A 99 13.61 -3.18 -7.08
CA PRO A 99 12.35 -3.78 -7.48
C PRO A 99 11.49 -2.84 -8.36
N PHE A 100 12.07 -1.82 -8.97
CA PHE A 100 11.35 -0.80 -9.75
C PHE A 100 11.92 -0.69 -11.17
N GLU A 101 11.06 -0.31 -12.11
CA GLU A 101 11.47 -0.12 -13.50
C GLU A 101 12.27 1.17 -13.69
N ASN A 102 11.76 2.28 -13.14
CA ASN A 102 12.40 3.59 -13.22
C ASN A 102 12.89 4.01 -11.83
N VAL A 103 14.20 4.26 -11.72
CA VAL A 103 14.85 4.64 -10.46
C VAL A 103 15.60 5.94 -10.66
N SER A 104 15.37 6.92 -9.78
CA SER A 104 16.21 8.12 -9.67
C SER A 104 17.30 7.85 -8.62
N THR A 105 18.51 8.34 -8.86
CA THR A 105 19.66 8.09 -7.99
C THR A 105 20.37 9.37 -7.63
N ILE A 106 20.82 9.49 -6.38
CA ILE A 106 21.67 10.58 -5.89
C ILE A 106 22.86 9.97 -5.17
N THR A 107 24.07 10.47 -5.43
CA THR A 107 25.29 10.01 -4.76
C THR A 107 25.92 11.15 -3.97
N TYR A 108 26.20 10.90 -2.69
CA TYR A 108 26.88 11.82 -1.79
C TYR A 108 28.28 11.27 -1.46
N LYS A 109 29.31 12.12 -1.57
CA LYS A 109 30.65 11.77 -1.11
C LYS A 109 30.78 11.94 0.40
N LEU A 110 31.05 10.85 1.12
CA LEU A 110 31.33 10.88 2.55
C LEU A 110 32.85 11.06 2.80
N GLU A 111 33.24 11.33 4.05
CA GLU A 111 34.65 11.35 4.45
C GLU A 111 35.39 10.03 4.15
N LYS A 112 34.66 8.90 4.18
CA LYS A 112 35.19 7.56 3.95
C LYS A 112 34.32 6.77 2.97
N GLY A 113 34.15 7.31 1.77
CA GLY A 113 33.46 6.63 0.67
C GLY A 113 32.25 7.37 0.14
N TYR A 114 31.19 6.65 -0.19
CA TYR A 114 30.02 7.19 -0.88
C TYR A 114 28.71 6.69 -0.28
N ARG A 115 27.69 7.54 -0.27
CA ARG A 115 26.31 7.17 0.05
C ARG A 115 25.47 7.30 -1.20
N ILE A 116 24.94 6.17 -1.68
CA ILE A 116 24.06 6.12 -2.85
C ILE A 116 22.62 6.00 -2.35
N ILE A 117 21.76 6.82 -2.91
CA ILE A 117 20.34 6.87 -2.58
C ILE A 117 19.56 6.64 -3.87
N ALA A 118 18.77 5.58 -3.89
CA ALA A 118 17.86 5.23 -4.97
C ALA A 118 16.41 5.46 -4.53
N MET A 119 15.58 5.92 -5.44
CA MET A 119 14.15 6.17 -5.22
C MET A 119 13.34 5.75 -6.44
N ASN A 120 12.14 5.19 -6.21
CA ASN A 120 11.23 4.88 -7.31
C ASN A 120 10.81 6.20 -7.99
N ARG A 121 11.16 6.36 -9.27
CA ARG A 121 10.87 7.57 -10.03
C ARG A 121 9.39 7.71 -10.35
N ASP A 122 8.77 6.62 -10.81
CA ASP A 122 7.34 6.62 -11.16
C ASP A 122 6.47 7.02 -9.97
N PHE A 123 6.86 6.58 -8.77
CA PHE A 123 6.15 6.89 -7.53
C PHE A 123 6.07 8.40 -7.26
N HIS A 124 7.21 9.10 -7.18
CA HIS A 124 7.21 10.52 -6.83
C HIS A 124 6.84 11.42 -8.01
N ASP A 125 7.15 11.02 -9.25
CA ASP A 125 6.77 11.77 -10.45
C ASP A 125 5.25 11.81 -10.63
N VAL A 126 4.52 10.73 -10.32
CA VAL A 126 3.04 10.74 -10.36
C VAL A 126 2.47 11.74 -9.38
N ILE A 127 2.96 11.74 -8.14
CA ILE A 127 2.48 12.67 -7.12
C ILE A 127 2.79 14.11 -7.54
N LYS A 128 4.02 14.36 -8.01
CA LYS A 128 4.44 15.67 -8.55
C LYS A 128 3.50 16.13 -9.67
N GLN A 129 3.28 15.29 -10.67
CA GLN A 129 2.42 15.59 -11.82
C GLN A 129 0.98 15.87 -11.39
N ALA A 130 0.44 15.11 -10.43
CA ALA A 130 -0.93 15.32 -9.94
C ALA A 130 -1.10 16.71 -9.30
N PHE A 131 -0.12 17.20 -8.55
CA PHE A 131 -0.14 18.57 -8.03
C PHE A 131 0.06 19.62 -9.13
N GLU A 132 0.96 19.38 -10.08
CA GLU A 132 1.23 20.30 -11.19
C GLU A 132 0.01 20.49 -12.11
N LEU A 133 -0.76 19.43 -12.35
CA LEU A 133 -2.02 19.50 -13.12
C LEU A 133 -3.08 20.38 -12.45
N GLU A 134 -3.04 20.50 -11.11
CA GLU A 134 -3.93 21.39 -10.35
C GLU A 134 -3.33 22.79 -10.13
N GLY A 135 -2.26 23.13 -10.86
CA GLY A 135 -1.67 24.47 -10.92
C GLY A 135 -0.58 24.75 -9.87
N PHE A 136 -0.19 23.76 -9.07
CA PHE A 136 0.95 23.90 -8.15
C PHE A 136 2.27 23.86 -8.91
N THR A 137 3.35 24.30 -8.26
CA THR A 137 4.71 24.13 -8.79
C THR A 137 5.53 23.36 -7.77
N ILE A 138 6.10 22.22 -8.15
CA ILE A 138 7.04 21.50 -7.28
C ILE A 138 8.44 22.08 -7.51
N GLY A 139 8.90 22.91 -6.58
CA GLY A 139 10.17 23.63 -6.69
C GLY A 139 11.40 22.75 -6.42
N ALA A 140 11.23 21.69 -5.64
CA ALA A 140 12.28 20.71 -5.36
C ALA A 140 11.67 19.38 -4.90
N VAL A 141 12.35 18.27 -5.20
CA VAL A 141 12.12 16.95 -4.61
C VAL A 141 13.40 16.56 -3.89
N VAL A 142 13.35 16.45 -2.56
CA VAL A 142 14.53 16.19 -1.73
C VAL A 142 14.33 15.02 -0.78
N PRO A 143 15.36 14.21 -0.55
CA PRO A 143 15.38 13.28 0.57
C PRO A 143 15.38 14.00 1.93
N VAL A 144 14.77 13.39 2.95
CA VAL A 144 14.70 13.93 4.31
C VAL A 144 16.07 14.21 4.93
N PHE A 145 17.08 13.39 4.63
CA PHE A 145 18.42 13.58 5.20
C PHE A 145 19.14 14.82 4.64
N SER A 146 18.73 15.33 3.47
CA SER A 146 19.27 16.55 2.87
C SER A 146 18.94 17.81 3.68
N LEU A 147 17.99 17.70 4.62
CA LEU A 147 17.62 18.79 5.53
C LEU A 147 18.66 19.02 6.64
N GLY A 148 19.63 18.11 6.79
CA GLY A 148 20.72 18.20 7.76
C GLY A 148 20.34 17.84 9.19
N LYS A 149 21.34 17.81 10.08
CA LYS A 149 21.17 17.51 11.51
C LYS A 149 20.27 18.58 12.17
N GLY A 150 19.25 18.15 12.91
CA GLY A 150 18.31 19.05 13.62
C GLY A 150 16.90 19.13 13.05
N ILE A 151 16.60 18.46 11.93
CA ILE A 151 15.23 18.22 11.48
C ILE A 151 14.96 16.72 11.59
N ASP A 152 14.19 16.33 12.59
CA ASP A 152 13.73 14.95 12.75
C ASP A 152 12.27 14.84 12.28
N MET A 153 12.07 14.13 11.17
CA MET A 153 10.75 13.82 10.61
C MET A 153 10.37 12.34 10.80
N SER A 154 11.01 11.63 11.73
CA SER A 154 10.68 10.22 12.03
C SER A 154 9.20 10.02 12.40
N ARG A 155 8.58 11.05 13.00
CA ARG A 155 7.15 11.09 13.35
C ARG A 155 6.29 11.85 12.33
N GLY A 156 6.81 12.08 11.14
CA GLY A 156 6.19 12.91 10.11
C GLY A 156 6.47 14.40 10.28
N ILE A 157 5.70 15.21 9.55
CA ILE A 157 5.82 16.67 9.57
C ILE A 157 4.87 17.26 10.63
N ASN A 158 5.37 18.22 11.40
CA ASN A 158 4.57 19.07 12.28
C ASN A 158 4.74 20.55 11.88
N GLU A 159 3.97 21.45 12.51
CA GLU A 159 3.97 22.87 12.13
C GLU A 159 5.35 23.52 12.32
N GLU A 160 6.06 23.22 13.39
CA GLU A 160 7.39 23.77 13.69
C GLU A 160 8.42 23.31 12.64
N ILE A 161 8.42 22.02 12.32
CA ILE A 161 9.27 21.42 11.30
C ILE A 161 8.95 22.02 9.94
N GLY A 162 7.66 22.15 9.58
CA GLY A 162 7.24 22.76 8.32
C GLY A 162 7.74 24.20 8.17
N LYS A 163 7.67 25.01 9.24
CA LYS A 163 8.24 26.37 9.26
C LYS A 163 9.76 26.34 9.08
N LEU A 164 10.45 25.42 9.76
CA LEU A 164 11.91 25.31 9.71
C LEU A 164 12.40 24.90 8.32
N VAL A 165 11.73 23.94 7.69
CA VAL A 165 11.97 23.53 6.30
C VAL A 165 11.82 24.72 5.37
N LEU A 166 10.68 25.40 5.39
CA LEU A 166 10.46 26.56 4.53
C LEU A 166 11.52 27.64 4.74
N LYS A 167 11.94 27.89 5.97
CA LYS A 167 13.02 28.86 6.26
C LYS A 167 14.35 28.44 5.64
N LYS A 168 14.72 27.15 5.71
CA LYS A 168 15.94 26.64 5.07
C LYS A 168 15.87 26.74 3.54
N PHE A 169 14.72 26.44 2.95
CA PHE A 169 14.50 26.56 1.52
C PHE A 169 14.41 28.01 1.03
N ASP A 170 13.84 28.92 1.81
CA ASP A 170 13.84 30.35 1.48
C ASP A 170 15.25 30.96 1.55
N SER A 171 16.12 30.42 2.42
CA SER A 171 17.49 30.91 2.64
C SER A 171 18.48 30.48 1.55
N VAL A 172 18.10 29.50 0.72
CA VAL A 172 18.95 28.94 -0.33
C VAL A 172 18.20 29.11 -1.65
N ARG A 173 18.76 29.87 -2.59
CA ARG A 173 18.06 30.18 -3.86
C ARG A 173 17.67 28.88 -4.58
N PRO A 174 16.51 28.79 -5.26
CA PRO A 174 16.08 27.60 -6.01
C PRO A 174 17.12 27.13 -7.04
N GLU A 175 17.89 28.09 -7.57
CA GLU A 175 19.01 27.90 -8.51
C GLU A 175 20.18 27.12 -7.89
N ASN A 176 20.26 27.09 -6.55
CA ASN A 176 21.27 26.36 -5.78
C ASN A 176 20.72 25.07 -5.15
N TYR A 177 19.46 24.70 -5.42
CA TYR A 177 18.83 23.48 -4.88
C TYR A 177 18.91 22.27 -5.82
N VAL A 178 19.68 22.38 -6.90
CA VAL A 178 20.54 21.25 -7.28
C VAL A 178 21.58 21.13 -6.16
N LEU A 179 21.20 20.41 -5.10
CA LEU A 179 22.08 19.85 -4.07
C LEU A 179 23.34 20.68 -3.76
N HIS A 180 23.18 21.78 -3.05
CA HIS A 180 24.26 22.43 -2.32
C HIS A 180 23.96 22.41 -0.82
N ARG A 181 24.89 22.19 0.10
CA ARG A 181 26.34 21.94 0.07
C ARG A 181 26.72 22.02 1.54
N SER A 182 26.89 20.90 2.23
CA SER A 182 27.74 20.91 3.42
C SER A 182 29.17 20.99 2.87
N GLU A 183 29.94 22.01 3.25
CA GLU A 183 31.33 22.17 2.79
C GLU A 183 32.11 20.86 3.03
N GLY A 184 32.36 20.12 1.94
CA GLY A 184 33.00 18.79 1.95
C GLY A 184 32.34 17.74 1.06
N GLU A 185 31.03 17.85 0.79
CA GLU A 185 30.26 16.86 0.00
C GLU A 185 30.18 17.26 -1.48
N VAL A 186 30.94 16.58 -2.34
CA VAL A 186 30.74 16.65 -3.80
C VAL A 186 29.54 15.78 -4.16
N VAL A 187 28.48 16.41 -4.65
CA VAL A 187 27.31 15.73 -5.21
C VAL A 187 27.51 15.65 -6.72
N GLU A 188 27.73 14.45 -7.23
CA GLU A 188 27.54 14.18 -8.66
C GLU A 188 26.07 13.83 -8.87
N GLU A 189 25.30 14.79 -9.39
CA GLU A 189 23.97 14.52 -9.93
C GLU A 189 24.14 13.84 -11.29
N ASN A 190 24.49 12.56 -11.26
CA ASN A 190 24.34 11.72 -12.43
C ASN A 190 22.87 11.36 -12.52
N ASN A 191 22.10 12.14 -13.29
CA ASN A 191 20.82 11.71 -13.86
C ASN A 191 21.10 10.56 -14.85
N VAL A 192 21.54 9.41 -14.32
CA VAL A 192 21.57 8.18 -15.09
C VAL A 192 20.12 7.76 -15.21
N ILE A 193 19.47 8.18 -16.29
CA ILE A 193 18.30 7.49 -16.79
C ILE A 193 18.82 6.13 -17.24
N VAL A 194 18.94 5.19 -16.30
CA VAL A 194 19.03 3.79 -16.65
C VAL A 194 17.63 3.44 -17.08
N ASN A 195 17.32 3.74 -18.35
CA ASN A 195 16.19 3.12 -19.01
C ASN A 195 16.57 1.64 -19.02
N PHE A 196 16.10 0.89 -18.03
CA PHE A 196 16.01 -0.55 -18.17
C PHE A 196 14.94 -0.78 -19.22
N GLY A 197 15.34 -0.59 -20.48
CA GLY A 197 14.79 -1.29 -21.62
C GLY A 197 15.07 -2.78 -21.39
N LYS A 198 14.47 -3.36 -20.35
CA LYS A 198 14.06 -4.73 -20.37
C LYS A 198 13.16 -4.79 -21.61
N LYS A 199 13.75 -5.22 -22.73
CA LYS A 199 13.05 -6.16 -23.59
C LYS A 199 12.64 -7.25 -22.62
N ASN A 200 11.40 -7.14 -22.17
CA ASN A 200 10.82 -7.98 -21.15
C ASN A 200 10.98 -9.41 -21.65
N LYS A 201 12.04 -10.12 -21.24
CA LYS A 201 12.19 -11.54 -21.53
C LYS A 201 10.95 -12.27 -21.06
N ARG A 202 10.30 -11.78 -19.99
CA ARG A 202 8.97 -12.21 -19.54
C ARG A 202 7.86 -11.93 -20.54
N LEU A 203 7.80 -10.77 -21.20
CA LEU A 203 6.81 -10.48 -22.25
C LEU A 203 7.08 -11.31 -23.52
N SER A 204 8.34 -11.49 -23.92
CA SER A 204 8.70 -12.36 -25.04
C SER A 204 8.41 -13.83 -24.75
N VAL A 205 8.67 -14.31 -23.53
CA VAL A 205 8.31 -15.66 -23.08
C VAL A 205 6.79 -15.82 -22.98
N LEU A 206 6.07 -14.81 -22.47
CA LEU A 206 4.60 -14.79 -22.44
C LEU A 206 4.02 -14.81 -23.86
N LEU A 207 4.62 -14.09 -24.81
CA LEU A 207 4.21 -14.07 -26.21
C LEU A 207 4.45 -15.42 -26.90
N ILE A 208 5.57 -16.09 -26.59
CA ILE A 208 5.85 -17.46 -27.07
C ILE A 208 4.81 -18.45 -26.50
N ILE A 209 4.52 -18.37 -25.20
CA ILE A 209 3.50 -19.21 -24.55
C ILE A 209 2.11 -18.92 -25.11
N PHE A 210 1.79 -17.65 -25.38
CA PHE A 210 0.52 -17.23 -25.97
C PHE A 210 0.34 -17.77 -27.39
N ILE A 211 1.38 -17.72 -28.23
CA ILE A 211 1.37 -18.31 -29.57
C ILE A 211 1.23 -19.84 -29.48
N LEU A 212 1.92 -20.50 -28.55
CA LEU A 212 1.79 -21.94 -28.31
C LEU A 212 0.35 -22.32 -27.92
N LEU A 213 -0.28 -21.55 -27.04
CA LEU A 213 -1.68 -21.75 -26.63
C LEU A 213 -2.65 -21.58 -27.81
N ILE A 214 -2.42 -20.60 -28.68
CA ILE A 214 -3.23 -20.43 -29.90
C ILE A 214 -3.10 -21.64 -30.83
N ILE A 215 -1.89 -22.18 -31.00
CA ILE A 215 -1.67 -23.38 -31.83
C ILE A 215 -2.44 -24.57 -31.26
N VAL A 216 -2.36 -24.81 -29.94
CA VAL A 216 -3.11 -25.88 -29.28
C VAL A 216 -4.62 -25.70 -29.46
N LEU A 217 -5.11 -24.46 -29.34
CA LEU A 217 -6.53 -24.13 -29.55
C LEU A 217 -6.98 -24.43 -30.99
N ILE A 218 -6.17 -24.07 -32.00
CA ILE A 218 -6.47 -24.34 -33.41
C ILE A 218 -6.51 -25.86 -33.65
N VAL A 219 -5.56 -26.62 -33.10
CA VAL A 219 -5.53 -28.09 -33.22
C VAL A 219 -6.77 -28.73 -32.55
N ALA A 220 -7.16 -28.25 -31.36
CA ALA A 220 -8.34 -28.74 -30.67
C ALA A 220 -9.63 -28.45 -31.45
N ILE A 221 -9.73 -27.28 -32.08
CA ILE A 221 -10.88 -26.93 -32.93
C ILE A 221 -10.94 -27.86 -34.15
N ILE A 222 -9.83 -28.07 -34.85
CA ILE A 222 -9.76 -28.97 -36.02
C ILE A 222 -10.12 -30.41 -35.63
N MET A 223 -9.68 -30.90 -34.48
CA MET A 223 -10.06 -32.21 -33.97
C MET A 223 -11.54 -32.29 -33.55
N SER A 224 -12.11 -31.22 -32.99
CA SER A 224 -13.52 -31.18 -32.61
C SER A 224 -14.47 -31.29 -33.83
N PHE A 225 -14.04 -30.77 -34.99
CA PHE A 225 -14.79 -30.86 -36.25
C PHE A 225 -14.74 -32.26 -36.91
N GLN A 226 -13.95 -33.21 -36.39
CA GLN A 226 -13.88 -34.59 -36.91
C GLN A 226 -14.66 -35.61 -36.07
N THR A 227 -15.46 -35.16 -35.10
CA THR A 227 -16.31 -36.07 -34.32
C THR A 227 -17.67 -36.20 -35.01
N PRO A 228 -18.04 -37.36 -35.61
CA PRO A 228 -19.39 -37.56 -36.11
C PRO A 228 -20.37 -37.58 -34.94
N GLU A 229 -21.35 -36.69 -35.03
CA GLU A 229 -22.47 -36.54 -34.13
C GLU A 229 -23.31 -37.83 -34.10
N ASN A 230 -23.19 -38.62 -33.04
CA ASN A 230 -24.08 -39.77 -32.83
C ASN A 230 -25.28 -39.32 -31.98
N LYS A 231 -26.34 -38.89 -32.68
CA LYS A 231 -27.65 -38.56 -32.11
C LYS A 231 -28.52 -39.82 -31.97
N LYS A 232 -28.89 -40.14 -30.73
CA LYS A 232 -30.13 -40.84 -30.30
C LYS A 232 -30.40 -40.32 -28.88
N GLY A 233 -31.53 -39.77 -28.47
CA GLY A 233 -32.90 -39.84 -28.97
C GLY A 233 -33.81 -40.40 -27.87
N SER A 234 -34.80 -39.59 -27.43
CA SER A 234 -35.97 -39.90 -26.57
C SER A 234 -35.75 -39.95 -25.04
N ALA A 235 -36.68 -39.51 -24.18
CA ALA A 235 -37.97 -38.82 -24.32
C ALA A 235 -38.44 -38.26 -22.96
N VAL A 236 -39.41 -37.35 -23.07
CA VAL A 236 -40.32 -36.66 -22.14
C VAL A 236 -40.83 -37.41 -20.89
N THR A 237 -40.93 -36.71 -19.75
CA THR A 237 -42.09 -36.68 -18.80
C THR A 237 -41.91 -35.48 -17.85
N ALA A 238 -42.63 -34.38 -18.03
CA ALA A 238 -43.94 -34.01 -17.45
C ALA A 238 -43.85 -33.30 -16.07
N PRO A 239 -44.55 -32.16 -15.86
CA PRO A 239 -44.45 -31.29 -14.69
C PRO A 239 -45.43 -31.71 -13.57
N THR A 240 -45.13 -31.37 -12.32
CA THR A 240 -46.12 -31.38 -11.22
C THR A 240 -45.88 -30.22 -10.25
N THR A 241 -47.00 -29.65 -9.84
CA THR A 241 -47.28 -28.39 -9.16
C THR A 241 -47.61 -28.57 -7.67
N ILE A 242 -47.10 -27.65 -6.80
CA ILE A 242 -47.80 -26.87 -5.73
C ILE A 242 -48.48 -27.66 -4.56
N PRO A 243 -48.92 -27.09 -3.40
CA PRO A 243 -48.46 -26.04 -2.45
C PRO A 243 -48.10 -26.65 -1.06
N ALA A 244 -47.73 -25.92 0.02
CA ALA A 244 -48.65 -25.32 1.00
C ALA A 244 -47.91 -24.97 2.34
N PRO A 245 -48.50 -24.13 3.23
CA PRO A 245 -47.81 -23.24 4.17
C PRO A 245 -48.00 -23.60 5.68
N THR A 246 -47.66 -22.65 6.59
CA THR A 246 -48.12 -22.52 8.01
C THR A 246 -47.19 -23.26 9.02
N ALA A 247 -46.79 -22.79 10.22
CA ALA A 247 -47.25 -21.71 11.10
C ALA A 247 -46.30 -21.52 12.33
N THR A 248 -46.02 -20.25 12.66
CA THR A 248 -46.10 -19.61 14.00
C THR A 248 -45.07 -19.91 15.14
N PRO A 249 -45.06 -19.13 16.25
CA PRO A 249 -43.84 -18.52 16.80
C PRO A 249 -43.45 -19.15 18.15
N THR A 250 -42.31 -18.78 18.72
CA THR A 250 -42.12 -18.93 20.16
C THR A 250 -41.26 -17.78 20.65
N ILE A 251 -41.90 -16.91 21.41
CA ILE A 251 -41.27 -15.94 22.30
C ILE A 251 -40.90 -16.71 23.57
N ALA A 252 -39.64 -16.64 23.97
CA ALA A 252 -39.20 -16.89 25.35
C ALA A 252 -38.24 -15.77 25.76
N ILE A 253 -38.81 -14.81 26.49
CA ILE A 253 -38.19 -13.92 27.49
C ILE A 253 -38.14 -14.79 28.76
N GLU A 254 -37.15 -14.89 29.64
CA GLU A 254 -36.03 -14.08 30.11
C GLU A 254 -35.12 -15.06 30.88
N GLU A 255 -33.80 -14.83 30.94
CA GLU A 255 -33.14 -14.76 32.24
C GLU A 255 -31.78 -14.05 32.10
N SER A 256 -31.75 -12.88 32.72
CA SER A 256 -30.57 -12.10 33.05
C SER A 256 -29.68 -12.89 34.02
N SER A 257 -28.45 -13.17 33.60
CA SER A 257 -27.32 -13.30 34.51
C SER A 257 -26.16 -12.53 33.89
N GLY A 258 -26.10 -11.24 34.19
CA GLY A 258 -24.99 -10.37 33.86
C GLY A 258 -23.67 -10.92 34.40
N SER A 259 -22.87 -11.48 33.51
CA SER A 259 -21.42 -11.58 33.70
C SER A 259 -20.78 -10.35 33.05
N PRO A 260 -19.83 -9.65 33.71
CA PRO A 260 -19.18 -8.44 33.18
C PRO A 260 -18.50 -8.61 31.81
N SER A 261 -18.37 -9.84 31.33
CA SER A 261 -17.67 -10.22 30.09
C SER A 261 -18.53 -10.09 28.81
N ALA A 262 -19.87 -10.18 28.90
CA ALA A 262 -20.73 -10.15 27.71
C ALA A 262 -20.86 -8.75 27.06
N SER A 263 -20.82 -7.69 27.88
CA SER A 263 -20.94 -6.29 27.43
C SER A 263 -19.71 -5.80 26.67
N ILE A 264 -18.53 -6.35 27.00
CA ILE A 264 -17.25 -5.98 26.39
C ILE A 264 -17.17 -6.53 24.96
N LYS A 265 -17.71 -7.72 24.71
CA LYS A 265 -17.66 -8.42 23.41
C LYS A 265 -18.57 -7.81 22.35
N ALA A 266 -19.69 -7.21 22.76
CA ALA A 266 -20.66 -6.60 21.84
C ALA A 266 -20.13 -5.32 21.15
N GLY A 267 -19.11 -4.67 21.72
CA GLY A 267 -18.47 -3.48 21.13
C GLY A 267 -17.28 -3.77 20.22
N VAL A 268 -16.80 -5.02 20.17
CA VAL A 268 -15.60 -5.41 19.42
C VAL A 268 -15.97 -5.70 17.96
N THR A 269 -15.28 -5.03 17.05
CA THR A 269 -15.44 -5.19 15.59
C THR A 269 -14.39 -6.14 15.02
N ILE A 270 -14.84 -7.17 14.30
CA ILE A 270 -13.97 -8.21 13.74
C ILE A 270 -14.09 -8.22 12.21
N GLN A 271 -12.95 -8.25 11.52
CA GLN A 271 -12.90 -8.45 10.08
C GLN A 271 -12.14 -9.74 9.72
N ILE A 272 -12.76 -10.59 8.90
CA ILE A 272 -12.20 -11.87 8.44
C ILE A 272 -11.86 -11.77 6.95
N PHE A 273 -10.59 -11.91 6.61
CA PHE A 273 -10.10 -12.05 5.24
C PHE A 273 -9.83 -13.51 4.91
N TYR A 274 -10.21 -13.90 3.70
CA TYR A 274 -10.09 -15.27 3.20
C TYR A 274 -9.51 -15.29 1.79
N ARG A 275 -9.06 -16.46 1.32
CA ARG A 275 -8.55 -16.63 -0.04
C ARG A 275 -9.68 -16.96 -1.02
N PRO A 276 -9.62 -16.54 -2.30
CA PRO A 276 -10.56 -17.05 -3.31
C PRO A 276 -10.64 -18.59 -3.26
N GLY A 277 -11.86 -19.12 -3.05
CA GLY A 277 -12.11 -20.55 -2.88
C GLY A 277 -12.21 -21.06 -1.43
N ASN A 278 -11.96 -20.23 -0.41
CA ASN A 278 -12.00 -20.60 1.01
C ASN A 278 -13.08 -19.84 1.82
N LEU A 279 -14.20 -19.48 1.15
CA LEU A 279 -15.32 -18.74 1.76
C LEU A 279 -16.01 -19.54 2.87
N GLU A 280 -16.04 -20.87 2.75
CA GLU A 280 -16.66 -21.76 3.74
C GLU A 280 -15.94 -21.68 5.09
N SER A 281 -14.60 -21.68 5.11
CA SER A 281 -13.82 -21.52 6.35
C SER A 281 -14.05 -20.16 7.02
N ALA A 282 -14.16 -19.09 6.22
CA ALA A 282 -14.48 -17.76 6.75
C ALA A 282 -15.88 -17.69 7.36
N THR A 283 -16.83 -18.38 6.72
CA THR A 283 -18.22 -18.47 7.20
C THR A 283 -18.32 -19.29 8.48
N ASN A 284 -17.59 -20.41 8.55
CA ASN A 284 -17.53 -21.26 9.74
C ASN A 284 -16.90 -20.52 10.93
N LEU A 285 -15.80 -19.80 10.70
CA LEU A 285 -15.17 -18.97 11.71
C LEU A 285 -16.12 -17.87 12.20
N ARG A 286 -16.81 -17.17 11.30
CA ARG A 286 -17.82 -16.17 11.67
C ARG A 286 -18.91 -16.76 12.56
N ASN A 287 -19.48 -17.91 12.17
CA ASN A 287 -20.56 -18.53 12.94
C ASN A 287 -20.09 -18.96 14.34
N LYS A 288 -18.83 -19.40 14.46
CA LYS A 288 -18.22 -19.77 15.73
C LYS A 288 -17.97 -18.55 16.63
N LEU A 289 -17.42 -17.48 16.09
CA LEU A 289 -17.23 -16.22 16.81
C LEU A 289 -18.58 -15.59 17.23
N ASN A 290 -19.62 -15.69 16.40
CA ASN A 290 -20.98 -15.29 16.77
C ASN A 290 -21.49 -16.10 17.99
N SER A 291 -21.20 -17.41 18.05
CA SER A 291 -21.58 -18.24 19.20
C SER A 291 -20.85 -17.89 20.51
N LEU A 292 -19.72 -17.16 20.42
CA LEU A 292 -18.95 -16.65 21.56
C LEU A 292 -19.38 -15.25 22.02
N GLY A 293 -20.36 -14.64 21.34
CA GLY A 293 -20.93 -13.34 21.69
C GLY A 293 -20.36 -12.15 20.93
N PHE A 294 -19.56 -12.37 19.89
CA PHE A 294 -19.12 -11.30 18.97
C PHE A 294 -20.22 -11.02 17.94
N ASN A 295 -20.77 -9.81 17.94
CA ASN A 295 -21.91 -9.47 17.08
C ASN A 295 -21.54 -8.67 15.83
N ASN A 296 -20.37 -8.03 15.82
CA ASN A 296 -19.92 -7.15 14.74
C ASN A 296 -18.82 -7.82 13.92
N ILE A 297 -19.17 -8.85 13.14
CA ILE A 297 -18.21 -9.61 12.34
C ILE A 297 -18.48 -9.42 10.85
N GLU A 298 -17.50 -8.87 10.14
CA GLU A 298 -17.54 -8.67 8.71
C GLU A 298 -16.60 -9.65 7.98
N ILE A 299 -17.10 -10.30 6.95
CA ILE A 299 -16.27 -11.08 6.02
C ILE A 299 -15.80 -10.13 4.93
N GLY A 300 -14.51 -9.80 4.92
CA GLY A 300 -13.90 -8.88 3.95
C GLY A 300 -13.67 -9.53 2.58
N SER A 301 -13.33 -8.71 1.58
CA SER A 301 -13.01 -9.18 0.23
C SER A 301 -11.86 -10.19 0.22
N PRO A 302 -11.88 -11.19 -0.68
CA PRO A 302 -10.86 -12.21 -0.69
C PRO A 302 -9.47 -11.62 -0.94
N GLN A 303 -8.49 -12.00 -0.12
CA GLN A 303 -7.10 -11.54 -0.18
C GLN A 303 -6.22 -12.61 -0.78
N SER A 304 -5.49 -12.26 -1.85
CA SER A 304 -4.49 -13.13 -2.46
C SER A 304 -3.15 -13.00 -1.72
N THR A 305 -3.11 -13.41 -0.45
CA THR A 305 -1.85 -13.47 0.31
C THR A 305 -1.29 -14.89 0.29
N ALA A 306 0.02 -15.03 0.05
CA ALA A 306 0.73 -16.32 0.07
C ALA A 306 1.16 -16.73 1.49
N ALA A 307 0.39 -16.33 2.51
CA ALA A 307 0.73 -16.58 3.90
C ALA A 307 0.47 -18.05 4.27
N SER A 308 1.48 -18.73 4.81
CA SER A 308 1.37 -20.11 5.32
C SER A 308 0.72 -20.19 6.72
N ASN A 309 0.52 -19.05 7.39
CA ASN A 309 0.05 -18.96 8.77
C ASN A 309 -1.15 -18.01 8.86
N THR A 310 -2.15 -18.37 9.67
CA THR A 310 -3.31 -17.52 9.97
C THR A 310 -2.82 -16.32 10.78
N LEU A 311 -2.97 -15.12 10.24
CA LEU A 311 -2.52 -13.89 10.89
C LEU A 311 -3.67 -13.24 11.62
N VAL A 312 -3.50 -12.99 12.91
CA VAL A 312 -4.47 -12.27 13.74
C VAL A 312 -3.84 -10.97 14.19
N ILE A 313 -4.50 -9.86 13.93
CA ILE A 313 -4.07 -8.52 14.32
C ILE A 313 -5.09 -7.97 15.30
N PHE A 314 -4.64 -7.67 16.52
CA PHE A 314 -5.44 -7.05 17.57
C PHE A 314 -5.11 -5.56 17.68
N SER A 315 -6.14 -4.72 17.83
CA SER A 315 -6.00 -3.33 18.28
C SER A 315 -5.58 -3.27 19.76
N THR A 316 -4.83 -2.25 20.17
CA THR A 316 -4.52 -2.02 21.60
C THR A 316 -5.75 -1.82 22.46
N ASN A 317 -6.87 -1.40 21.86
CA ASN A 317 -8.13 -1.18 22.57
C ASN A 317 -8.86 -2.48 22.95
N VAL A 318 -8.44 -3.63 22.41
CA VAL A 318 -9.04 -4.93 22.75
C VAL A 318 -8.50 -5.43 24.10
N PRO A 319 -9.37 -5.69 25.09
CA PRO A 319 -8.94 -6.24 26.38
C PRO A 319 -8.24 -7.59 26.23
N GLN A 320 -7.27 -7.87 27.10
CA GLN A 320 -6.47 -9.09 27.02
C GLN A 320 -7.32 -10.36 27.11
N GLU A 321 -8.36 -10.37 27.95
CA GLU A 321 -9.31 -11.48 28.08
C GLU A 321 -9.95 -11.86 26.73
N VAL A 322 -10.30 -10.84 25.92
CA VAL A 322 -10.90 -11.03 24.60
C VAL A 322 -9.87 -11.55 23.59
N ARG A 323 -8.61 -11.11 23.70
CA ARG A 323 -7.52 -11.60 22.83
C ARG A 323 -7.21 -13.07 23.09
N ASP A 324 -7.16 -13.46 24.35
CA ASP A 324 -6.85 -14.83 24.77
C ASP A 324 -7.96 -15.79 24.32
N GLU A 325 -9.22 -15.37 24.43
CA GLU A 325 -10.37 -16.16 23.97
C GLU A 325 -10.40 -16.35 22.46
N VAL A 326 -10.19 -15.27 21.68
CA VAL A 326 -10.15 -15.35 20.21
C VAL A 326 -8.96 -16.19 19.74
N THR A 327 -7.80 -16.08 20.40
CA THR A 327 -6.61 -16.86 20.06
C THR A 327 -6.83 -18.35 20.34
N THR A 328 -7.42 -18.69 21.50
CA THR A 328 -7.74 -20.09 21.87
C THR A 328 -8.67 -20.75 20.87
N GLU A 329 -9.73 -20.03 20.44
CA GLU A 329 -10.68 -20.56 19.47
C GLU A 329 -10.02 -20.76 18.09
N LEU A 330 -9.16 -19.83 17.68
CA LEU A 330 -8.43 -19.96 16.43
C LEU A 330 -7.45 -21.14 16.47
N GLU A 331 -6.76 -21.38 17.59
CA GLU A 331 -5.83 -22.51 17.76
C GLU A 331 -6.54 -23.87 17.66
N SER A 332 -7.83 -23.93 18.04
CA SER A 332 -8.66 -25.12 17.83
C SER A 332 -8.98 -25.38 16.35
N LEU A 333 -8.96 -24.35 15.50
CA LEU A 333 -9.35 -24.42 14.10
C LEU A 333 -8.15 -24.46 13.14
N TYR A 334 -7.02 -23.85 13.53
CA TYR A 334 -5.85 -23.65 12.69
C TYR A 334 -4.55 -23.95 13.45
N LYS A 335 -3.65 -24.70 12.82
CA LYS A 335 -2.41 -25.18 13.47
C LYS A 335 -1.29 -24.14 13.55
N ASN A 336 -1.34 -23.07 12.75
CA ASN A 336 -0.25 -22.09 12.63
C ASN A 336 -0.81 -20.67 12.71
N ILE A 337 -0.93 -20.12 13.91
CA ILE A 337 -1.42 -18.76 14.13
C ILE A 337 -0.28 -17.84 14.51
N VAL A 338 -0.28 -16.65 13.92
CA VAL A 338 0.62 -15.56 14.29
C VAL A 338 -0.24 -14.41 14.76
N SER A 339 -0.16 -14.08 16.05
CA SER A 339 -0.81 -12.91 16.63
C SER A 339 0.11 -11.69 16.58
N ARG A 340 -0.42 -10.53 16.21
CA ARG A 340 0.26 -9.22 16.24
C ARG A 340 -0.65 -8.18 16.86
N GLN A 341 -0.04 -7.10 17.36
CA GLN A 341 -0.76 -5.93 17.86
C GLN A 341 -0.49 -4.74 16.94
N ASN A 342 -1.53 -3.98 16.57
CA ASN A 342 -1.42 -2.81 15.70
C ASN A 342 -2.57 -1.83 15.96
N ASP A 343 -2.24 -0.55 16.14
CA ASP A 343 -3.21 0.52 16.44
C ASP A 343 -3.78 1.20 15.21
N ASN A 344 -3.28 0.83 14.03
CA ASN A 344 -3.67 1.43 12.75
C ASN A 344 -4.68 0.57 11.98
N THR A 345 -5.58 -0.12 12.69
CA THR A 345 -6.64 -0.95 12.09
C THR A 345 -8.01 -0.29 12.28
N LEU A 346 -8.85 -0.33 11.23
CA LEU A 346 -10.24 0.16 11.29
C LEU A 346 -11.15 -0.76 12.13
N PHE A 347 -10.75 -2.02 12.29
CA PHE A 347 -11.43 -3.03 13.09
C PHE A 347 -10.57 -3.36 14.31
N ASP A 348 -11.24 -3.73 15.40
CA ASP A 348 -10.57 -4.10 16.66
C ASP A 348 -9.78 -5.41 16.52
N ILE A 349 -10.28 -6.34 15.69
CA ILE A 349 -9.62 -7.60 15.38
C ILE A 349 -9.66 -7.84 13.87
N THR A 350 -8.52 -8.12 13.27
CA THR A 350 -8.43 -8.55 11.86
C THR A 350 -7.83 -9.95 11.78
N ILE A 351 -8.55 -10.88 11.16
CA ILE A 351 -8.12 -12.27 11.00
C ILE A 351 -7.93 -12.54 9.50
N THR A 352 -6.73 -12.95 9.11
CA THR A 352 -6.41 -13.36 7.74
C THR A 352 -6.13 -14.85 7.73
N LEU A 353 -7.02 -15.62 7.11
CA LEU A 353 -6.92 -17.08 7.05
C LEU A 353 -5.79 -17.52 6.11
N ALA A 354 -4.96 -18.46 6.57
CA ALA A 354 -3.97 -19.14 5.74
C ALA A 354 -4.56 -20.32 4.95
N GLN A 355 -3.68 -20.92 4.15
CA GLN A 355 -3.92 -22.09 3.31
C GLN A 355 -4.41 -23.31 4.11
#